data_AF-A0A535DWM5-F1
#
_entry.id   AF-A0A535DWM5-F1
#
_cell.length_a   1.000
_cell.length_b   1.000
_cell.length_c   1.000
_cell.angle_alpha   90.00
_cell.angle_beta   90.00
_cell.angle_gamma   90.00
#
_symmetry.space_group_name_H-M   'P 1'
#
loop_
_entity.id
_entity.type
_entity.pdbx_description
1 polymer ?
#
loop_
_entity_poly.entity_id
_entity_poly.type
_entity_poly.pdbx_seq_one_letter_code
_entity_poly.pdbx_strand_id
1 'polypeptide(L)'
;MAVASHLSGARVLSLSGGPRSRWGVRLNVSRLRREMACRGLNGSDLASAAGISTATMSAVMQGRSVSPRTLGKIAAALARMPSVPGTDELLESA
;
A
#
# COMPACT_ATOMS: atom_id res chain seq x y z
N MET A 1 1.67 46.10 26.98
CA MET A 1 0.68 45.46 26.09
C MET A 1 1.36 44.30 25.38
N ALA A 2 1.02 43.08 25.79
CA ALA A 2 1.40 41.84 25.12
C ALA A 2 0.46 41.60 23.94
N VAL A 3 0.98 41.08 22.83
CA VAL A 3 0.33 40.02 22.05
C VAL A 3 1.39 39.26 21.26
N ALA A 4 1.49 37.97 21.56
CA ALA A 4 2.17 36.96 20.79
C ALA A 4 1.19 36.34 19.76
N SER A 5 1.77 35.58 18.83
CA SER A 5 1.13 34.59 17.95
C SER A 5 0.77 35.11 16.56
N HIS A 6 1.30 34.46 15.52
CA HIS A 6 0.51 33.54 14.68
C HIS A 6 1.40 32.74 13.71
N LEU A 7 1.25 31.41 13.78
CA LEU A 7 1.22 30.41 12.69
C LEU A 7 2.48 30.24 11.81
N SER A 8 3.21 29.12 11.95
CA SER A 8 2.86 27.79 11.41
C SER A 8 2.72 27.80 9.88
N GLY A 9 3.80 27.38 9.22
CA GLY A 9 3.85 27.30 7.77
C GLY A 9 5.07 26.54 7.26
N ALA A 10 5.49 25.46 7.93
CA ALA A 10 6.43 24.52 7.35
C ALA A 10 5.72 23.72 6.24
N ARG A 11 5.58 24.32 5.04
CA ARG A 11 5.26 23.56 3.83
C ARG A 11 6.47 22.69 3.53
N VAL A 12 6.40 21.44 3.98
CA VAL A 12 7.23 20.37 3.43
C VAL A 12 6.80 20.23 1.97
N LEU A 13 7.53 20.89 1.07
CA LEU A 13 7.44 20.62 -0.36
C LEU A 13 7.98 19.20 -0.53
N SER A 14 7.07 18.23 -0.52
CA SER A 14 7.36 16.85 -0.89
C SER A 14 7.81 16.83 -2.34
N LEU A 15 9.12 16.86 -2.54
CA LEU A 15 9.75 16.49 -3.80
C LEU A 15 9.55 14.99 -3.99
N SER A 16 8.57 14.60 -4.81
CA SER A 16 8.53 13.23 -5.30
C SER A 16 8.05 13.18 -6.74
N GLY A 17 8.93 13.64 -7.63
CA GLY A 17 8.80 13.47 -9.07
C GLY A 17 10.13 13.02 -9.67
N GLY A 18 10.81 12.06 -9.02
CA GLY A 18 11.96 11.39 -9.64
C GLY A 18 11.55 10.64 -10.92
N PRO A 19 12.48 10.38 -11.85
CA PRO A 19 12.17 9.78 -13.15
C PRO A 19 11.36 8.50 -12.95
N ARG A 20 10.19 8.45 -13.59
CA ARG A 20 9.34 7.27 -13.67
C ARG A 20 10.15 6.18 -14.34
N SER A 21 10.83 5.36 -13.54
CA SER A 21 11.62 4.24 -14.04
C SER A 21 10.81 3.47 -15.07
N ARG A 22 11.42 3.23 -16.23
CA ARG A 22 10.89 2.39 -17.32
C ARG A 22 10.63 0.94 -16.87
N TRP A 23 10.95 0.60 -15.61
CA TRP A 23 10.87 -0.73 -15.00
C TRP A 23 9.85 -0.77 -13.85
N GLY A 24 8.59 -0.45 -14.15
CA GLY A 24 7.48 -0.68 -13.24
C GLY A 24 7.02 -2.14 -13.27
N VAL A 25 6.73 -2.72 -12.10
CA VAL A 25 6.20 -4.09 -11.98
C VAL A 25 4.70 -4.02 -11.73
N ARG A 26 3.94 -4.91 -12.37
CA ARG A 26 2.51 -5.09 -12.11
C ARG A 26 2.31 -6.27 -11.16
N LEU A 27 1.47 -6.09 -10.16
CA LEU A 27 1.11 -7.17 -9.24
C LEU A 27 -0.04 -7.98 -9.84
N ASN A 28 -0.08 -9.28 -9.55
CA ASN A 28 -1.25 -10.10 -9.81
C ASN A 28 -2.34 -9.69 -8.80
N VAL A 29 -3.32 -8.91 -9.26
CA VAL A 29 -4.36 -8.32 -8.39
C VAL A 29 -5.28 -9.39 -7.80
N SER A 30 -5.63 -10.43 -8.55
CA SER A 30 -6.47 -11.53 -8.06
C SER A 30 -5.77 -12.28 -6.94
N ARG A 31 -4.49 -12.61 -7.11
CA ARG A 31 -3.68 -13.23 -6.06
C ARG A 31 -3.54 -12.30 -4.85
N LEU A 32 -3.30 -11.00 -5.07
CA LEU A 32 -3.19 -10.02 -3.98
C LEU A 32 -4.48 -9.92 -3.17
N ARG A 33 -5.65 -9.95 -3.82
CA ARG A 33 -6.96 -9.99 -3.16
C ARG A 33 -7.12 -11.24 -2.30
N ARG A 34 -6.74 -12.41 -2.84
CA ARG A 34 -6.78 -13.67 -2.09
C ARG A 34 -5.89 -13.61 -0.85
N GLU A 35 -4.64 -13.14 -0.98
CA GLU A 35 -3.72 -13.00 0.15
C GLU A 35 -4.24 -12.03 1.22
N MET A 36 -4.88 -10.93 0.81
CA MET A 36 -5.55 -10.02 1.75
C MET A 36 -6.73 -10.69 2.46
N ALA A 37 -7.58 -11.41 1.71
CA ALA A 37 -8.74 -12.12 2.26
C ALA A 37 -8.32 -13.21 3.25
N CYS A 38 -7.26 -13.99 2.94
CA CYS A 38 -6.71 -14.99 3.87
C CYS A 38 -6.22 -14.39 5.20
N ARG A 39 -6.00 -13.07 5.26
CA ARG A 39 -5.55 -12.34 6.46
C ARG A 39 -6.65 -11.46 7.06
N GLY A 40 -7.86 -11.49 6.51
CA GLY A 40 -8.94 -10.60 6.92
C GLY A 40 -8.65 -9.11 6.66
N LEU A 41 -7.82 -8.80 5.65
CA LEU A 41 -7.40 -7.43 5.33
C LEU A 41 -8.21 -6.86 4.17
N ASN A 42 -8.48 -5.57 4.23
CA ASN A 42 -8.83 -4.77 3.07
C ASN A 42 -7.60 -4.01 2.53
N GLY A 43 -7.77 -3.31 1.40
CA GLY A 43 -6.66 -2.56 0.78
C GLY A 43 -6.10 -1.44 1.66
N SER A 44 -6.93 -0.76 2.46
CA SER A 44 -6.48 0.29 3.37
C SER A 44 -5.62 -0.29 4.51
N ASP A 45 -6.00 -1.45 5.04
CA ASP A 45 -5.22 -2.12 6.09
C ASP A 45 -3.83 -2.51 5.57
N LEU A 46 -3.78 -3.12 4.38
CA LEU A 46 -2.51 -3.49 3.75
C LEU A 46 -1.68 -2.25 3.38
N ALA A 47 -2.31 -1.16 2.93
CA ALA A 47 -1.61 0.10 2.65
C ALA A 47 -0.93 0.64 3.90
N SER A 48 -1.66 0.66 5.02
CA SER A 48 -1.16 1.05 6.33
C SER A 48 0.01 0.16 6.77
N ALA A 49 -0.17 -1.16 6.75
CA ALA A 49 0.86 -2.14 7.14
C ALA A 49 2.13 -2.09 6.26
N ALA A 50 2.00 -1.71 4.99
CA ALA A 50 3.11 -1.54 4.06
C ALA A 50 3.76 -0.14 4.11
N GLY A 51 3.17 0.82 4.83
CA GLY A 51 3.65 2.21 4.85
C GLY A 51 3.62 2.85 3.46
N ILE A 52 2.51 2.68 2.75
CA ILE A 52 2.21 3.32 1.45
C ILE A 52 0.86 4.04 1.52
N SER A 53 0.62 5.00 0.63
CA SER A 53 -0.67 5.70 0.60
C SER A 53 -1.79 4.78 0.09
N THR A 54 -3.01 5.00 0.58
CA THR A 54 -4.23 4.34 0.08
C THR A 54 -4.45 4.59 -1.41
N ALA A 55 -4.07 5.78 -1.91
CA ALA A 55 -4.07 6.09 -3.34
C ALA A 55 -3.11 5.18 -4.14
N THR A 56 -1.92 4.90 -3.61
CA THR A 56 -0.96 3.97 -4.22
C THR A 56 -1.53 2.56 -4.23
N MET A 57 -2.14 2.12 -3.13
CA MET A 57 -2.81 0.82 -3.08
C MET A 57 -3.97 0.74 -4.08
N SER A 58 -4.81 1.77 -4.17
CA SER A 58 -5.89 1.82 -5.16
C SER A 58 -5.35 1.71 -6.58
N ALA A 59 -4.25 2.40 -6.91
CA ALA A 59 -3.60 2.26 -8.21
C ALA A 59 -3.09 0.82 -8.46
N VAL A 60 -2.52 0.16 -7.45
CA VAL A 60 -2.13 -1.27 -7.53
C VAL A 60 -3.34 -2.15 -7.81
N MET A 61 -4.46 -1.94 -7.10
CA MET A 61 -5.70 -2.70 -7.28
C MET A 61 -6.36 -2.47 -8.65
N GLN A 62 -6.08 -1.32 -9.28
CA GLN A 62 -6.43 -1.03 -10.67
C GLN A 62 -5.41 -1.62 -11.68
N GLY A 63 -4.43 -2.39 -11.21
CA GLY A 63 -3.43 -3.05 -12.03
C GLY A 63 -2.32 -2.12 -12.55
N ARG A 64 -2.20 -0.89 -12.02
CA ARG A 64 -1.15 0.06 -12.44
C ARG A 64 0.22 -0.45 -11.98
N SER A 65 1.23 -0.20 -12.80
CA SER A 65 2.61 -0.56 -12.47
C SER A 65 3.12 0.27 -11.29
N VAL A 66 3.90 -0.35 -10.40
CA VAL A 66 4.57 0.30 -9.28
C VAL A 66 6.07 0.05 -9.30
N SER A 67 6.83 0.79 -8.49
CA SER A 67 8.26 0.55 -8.34
C SER A 67 8.54 -0.81 -7.67
N PRO A 68 9.69 -1.45 -7.94
CA PRO A 68 10.13 -2.64 -7.20
C PRO A 68 10.20 -2.41 -5.68
N ARG A 69 10.52 -1.19 -5.24
CA ARG A 69 10.50 -0.81 -3.83
C ARG A 69 9.09 -0.88 -3.22
N THR A 70 8.08 -0.42 -3.95
CA THR A 70 6.67 -0.52 -3.52
C THR A 70 6.22 -1.98 -3.45
N LEU A 71 6.58 -2.80 -4.45
CA LEU A 71 6.34 -4.25 -4.41
C LEU A 71 6.96 -4.88 -3.16
N GLY A 72 8.22 -4.56 -2.86
CA GLY A 72 8.92 -5.07 -1.67
C GLY A 72 8.23 -4.70 -0.37
N LYS A 73 7.72 -3.46 -0.25
CA LYS A 73 6.93 -3.04 0.92
C LYS A 73 5.65 -3.85 1.10
N ILE A 74 4.91 -4.08 0.01
CA ILE A 74 3.67 -4.87 0.03
C ILE A 74 3.97 -6.33 0.42
N ALA A 75 4.98 -6.93 -0.21
CA ALA A 75 5.39 -8.31 0.09
C ALA A 75 5.84 -8.48 1.55
N ALA A 76 6.64 -7.53 2.06
CA ALA A 76 7.08 -7.55 3.46
C ALA A 76 5.91 -7.38 4.45
N ALA A 77 4.89 -6.58 4.12
CA ALA A 77 3.70 -6.47 4.94
C ALA A 77 2.92 -7.79 5.00
N LEU A 78 2.69 -8.43 3.84
CA LEU A 78 2.03 -9.74 3.77
C LEU A 78 2.80 -10.84 4.52
N ALA A 79 4.14 -10.82 4.47
CA ALA A 79 4.98 -11.81 5.15
C ALA A 79 4.93 -11.69 6.69
N ARG A 80 4.70 -10.47 7.22
CA ARG A 80 4.61 -10.24 8.68
C ARG A 80 3.21 -10.53 9.24
N MET A 81 2.20 -10.58 8.39
CA MET A 81 0.82 -10.77 8.79
C MET A 81 0.45 -12.24 8.55
N PRO A 82 0.28 -13.07 9.59
CA PRO A 82 -0.07 -14.47 9.41
C PRO A 82 -1.48 -14.59 8.81
N SER A 83 -1.68 -15.60 7.96
CA SER A 83 -3.01 -15.95 7.47
C SER A 83 -3.86 -16.54 8.59
N VAL A 84 -5.16 -16.27 8.56
CA VAL A 84 -6.14 -16.86 9.47
C VAL A 84 -6.30 -18.35 9.12
N PRO A 85 -6.13 -19.28 10.06
CA PRO A 85 -6.31 -20.71 9.79
C PRO A 85 -7.69 -21.01 9.17
N GLY A 86 -7.71 -21.86 8.14
CA GLY A 86 -8.95 -22.28 7.46
C GLY A 86 -9.54 -21.27 6.47
N THR A 87 -9.06 -20.02 6.39
CA THR A 87 -9.60 -19.07 5.40
C THR A 87 -9.36 -19.47 3.94
N ASP A 88 -8.28 -20.19 3.65
CA ASP A 88 -7.97 -20.66 2.29
C ASP A 88 -9.08 -21.55 1.70
N GLU A 89 -9.74 -22.35 2.56
CA GLU A 89 -10.84 -23.26 2.20
C GLU A 89 -12.17 -22.52 1.94
N LEU A 90 -12.30 -21.30 2.46
CA LEU A 90 -13.51 -20.47 2.32
C LEU A 90 -13.48 -19.59 1.07
N LEU A 91 -12.33 -19.47 0.41
CA LEU A 91 -12.17 -18.61 -0.75
C LEU A 91 -12.36 -19.39 -2.05
N GLU A 92 -13.26 -18.91 -2.91
CA GLU A 92 -13.36 -19.42 -4.26
C GLU A 92 -12.06 -19.16 -5.04
N SER A 93 -11.67 -20.14 -5.86
CA SER A 93 -10.55 -19.99 -6.79
C SER A 93 -10.97 -19.07 -7.94
N ALA A 94 -10.62 -17.79 -7.84
CA ALA A 94 -10.85 -16.78 -8.88
C ALA A 94 -9.95 -16.97 -10.11
#